data_AF-A0A255EAV5-F1
#
_entry.id   AF-A0A255EAV5-F1
#
_cell.length_a   1.000
_cell.length_b   1.000
_cell.length_c   1.000
_cell.angle_alpha   90.00
_cell.angle_beta   90.00
_cell.angle_gamma   90.00
#
_symmetry.space_group_name_H-M   'P 1'
#
loop_
_entity.id
_entity.type
_entity.pdbx_description
1 polymer ?
#
loop_
_entity_poly.entity_id
_entity_poly.type
_entity_poly.pdbx_seq_one_letter_code
_entity_poly.pdbx_strand_id
1 'polypeptide(L)'
;MERMPASEDHGAAAGASTPAQLGESDRTEPVRAETADQLSIAVARLSKAMWVTRPRIPRAAPDLEPSHLPIIYRLAAEPLRLSDLAAGIHSAPSTASRQVATLVDSGYVARTPDPQDGRAQLLELTERGQEVLEQIRRTRREWIRELLADWSEDDAQNLHATLVRFTGAVMDSEFFQHHTSSERPT
;
A
#
# COMPACT_ATOMS: atom_id res chain seq x y z
N MET A 1 -43.42 -62.91 2.42
CA MET A 1 -43.93 -62.15 1.25
C MET A 1 -43.85 -60.69 1.69
N GLU A 2 -42.90 -59.86 1.29
CA GLU A 2 -42.18 -59.80 0.01
C GLU A 2 -40.87 -59.00 0.16
N ARG A 3 -39.78 -59.62 -0.32
CA ARG A 3 -38.49 -59.14 -0.87
C ARG A 3 -37.85 -57.80 -0.44
N MET A 4 -36.61 -57.89 0.06
CA MET A 4 -35.46 -57.10 -0.46
C MET A 4 -34.91 -57.77 -1.73
N PRO A 5 -34.39 -56.98 -2.71
CA PRO A 5 -32.93 -56.86 -2.93
C PRO A 5 -32.53 -55.38 -3.22
N ALA A 6 -31.41 -54.85 -2.69
CA ALA A 6 -30.02 -54.87 -3.19
C ALA A 6 -29.74 -54.02 -4.46
N SER A 7 -28.96 -52.94 -4.23
CA SER A 7 -27.78 -52.47 -5.00
C SER A 7 -27.91 -51.57 -6.23
N GLU A 8 -26.87 -50.71 -6.34
CA GLU A 8 -26.37 -49.87 -7.46
C GLU A 8 -26.89 -48.42 -7.47
N ASP A 9 -26.15 -47.48 -6.86
CA ASP A 9 -24.96 -46.79 -7.39
C ASP A 9 -25.28 -46.06 -8.70
N HIS A 10 -25.33 -44.72 -8.68
CA HIS A 10 -25.06 -43.82 -9.80
C HIS A 10 -25.00 -42.36 -9.29
N GLY A 11 -23.81 -41.78 -9.40
CA GLY A 11 -23.69 -40.39 -9.83
C GLY A 11 -23.49 -39.33 -8.74
N ALA A 12 -22.29 -39.29 -8.19
CA ALA A 12 -21.70 -38.04 -7.73
C ALA A 12 -21.71 -37.00 -8.87
N ALA A 13 -22.21 -35.80 -8.61
CA ALA A 13 -21.92 -34.60 -9.39
C ALA A 13 -21.60 -33.46 -8.42
N ALA A 14 -20.52 -33.65 -7.66
CA ALA A 14 -19.74 -32.53 -7.19
C ALA A 14 -19.18 -31.85 -8.44
N GLY A 15 -19.63 -30.62 -8.72
CA GLY A 15 -19.04 -29.74 -9.72
C GLY A 15 -17.63 -29.39 -9.28
N ALA A 16 -16.69 -30.29 -9.56
CA ALA A 16 -15.27 -30.02 -9.49
C ALA A 16 -14.96 -28.99 -10.58
N SER A 17 -14.78 -27.73 -10.18
CA SER A 17 -14.06 -26.76 -10.99
C SER A 17 -12.66 -27.33 -11.21
N THR A 18 -12.45 -27.84 -12.43
CA THR A 18 -11.19 -28.36 -12.94
C THR A 18 -10.04 -27.40 -12.59
N PRO A 19 -8.94 -27.85 -11.99
CA PRO A 19 -7.74 -27.04 -11.88
C PRO A 19 -7.21 -26.81 -13.30
N ALA A 20 -7.30 -25.57 -13.77
CA ALA A 20 -6.72 -25.16 -15.02
C ALA A 20 -5.22 -25.50 -15.00
N GLN A 21 -4.85 -26.39 -15.92
CA GLN A 21 -3.49 -26.82 -16.17
C GLN A 21 -2.61 -25.58 -16.39
N LEU A 22 -1.60 -25.42 -15.53
CA LEU A 22 -0.45 -24.54 -15.77
C LEU A 22 0.39 -25.17 -16.87
N GLY A 23 -0.10 -25.03 -18.11
CA GLY A 23 0.64 -25.31 -19.34
C GLY A 23 1.55 -24.14 -19.65
N GLU A 24 2.85 -24.36 -19.45
CA GLU A 24 3.91 -24.04 -20.40
C GLU A 24 3.55 -22.98 -21.48
N SER A 25 3.61 -21.71 -21.09
CA SER A 25 3.67 -20.59 -22.04
C SER A 25 4.50 -19.46 -21.42
N ASP A 26 5.79 -19.75 -21.25
CA ASP A 26 6.81 -18.72 -21.04
C ASP A 26 7.11 -18.00 -22.36
N ARG A 27 6.15 -17.19 -22.79
CA ARG A 27 6.31 -16.07 -23.73
C ARG A 27 5.36 -15.00 -23.26
N THR A 28 5.82 -14.09 -22.41
CA THR A 28 5.02 -12.94 -21.99
C THR A 28 4.82 -12.06 -23.22
N GLU A 29 3.67 -12.20 -23.89
CA GLU A 29 3.29 -11.26 -24.95
C GLU A 29 3.28 -9.84 -24.34
N PRO A 30 3.85 -8.85 -25.05
CA PRO A 30 3.83 -7.49 -24.56
C PRO A 30 2.38 -7.02 -24.39
N VAL A 31 2.15 -6.16 -23.40
CA VAL A 31 0.82 -5.58 -23.14
C VAL A 31 0.31 -4.92 -24.41
N ARG A 32 -0.90 -5.32 -24.85
CA ARG A 32 -1.53 -4.76 -26.06
C ARG A 32 -1.97 -3.32 -25.80
N ALA A 33 -2.00 -2.50 -26.86
CA ALA A 33 -2.38 -1.09 -26.78
C ALA A 33 -3.77 -0.88 -26.13
N GLU A 34 -4.75 -1.70 -26.51
CA GLU A 34 -6.09 -1.64 -25.93
C GLU A 34 -6.09 -1.89 -24.41
N THR A 35 -5.32 -2.87 -23.93
CA THR A 35 -5.18 -3.15 -22.50
C THR A 35 -4.47 -2.00 -21.78
N ALA A 36 -3.47 -1.38 -22.40
CA ALA A 36 -2.78 -0.21 -21.84
C ALA A 36 -3.73 0.99 -21.70
N ASP A 37 -4.58 1.26 -22.69
CA ASP A 37 -5.57 2.34 -22.63
C ASP A 37 -6.61 2.10 -21.54
N GLN A 38 -7.12 0.87 -21.44
CA GLN A 38 -8.06 0.48 -20.38
C GLN A 38 -7.45 0.65 -18.99
N LEU A 39 -6.21 0.23 -18.80
CA LEU A 39 -5.47 0.40 -17.55
C LEU A 39 -5.24 1.89 -17.23
N SER A 40 -4.87 2.71 -18.20
CA SER A 40 -4.69 4.16 -18.02
C SER A 40 -5.97 4.82 -17.50
N ILE A 41 -7.11 4.51 -18.10
CA ILE A 41 -8.43 5.00 -17.66
C ILE A 41 -8.75 4.50 -16.25
N ALA A 42 -8.51 3.23 -15.95
CA ALA A 42 -8.75 2.65 -14.63
C ALA A 42 -7.90 3.33 -13.55
N VAL A 43 -6.61 3.57 -13.81
CA VAL A 43 -5.69 4.28 -12.90
C VAL A 43 -6.12 5.72 -12.68
N ALA A 44 -6.57 6.43 -13.72
CA ALA A 44 -7.07 7.80 -13.59
C ALA A 44 -8.35 7.85 -12.73
N ARG A 45 -9.27 6.90 -12.94
CA ARG A 45 -10.49 6.77 -12.13
C ARG A 45 -10.17 6.44 -10.68
N LEU A 46 -9.25 5.50 -10.43
CA LEU A 46 -8.79 5.15 -9.09
C LEU A 46 -8.16 6.36 -8.41
N SER A 47 -7.26 7.08 -9.09
CA SER A 47 -6.63 8.29 -8.57
C SER A 47 -7.65 9.36 -8.19
N LYS A 48 -8.66 9.57 -9.04
CA LYS A 48 -9.77 10.50 -8.76
C LYS A 48 -10.61 10.04 -7.57
N ALA A 49 -10.99 8.77 -7.52
CA ALA A 49 -11.76 8.20 -6.41
C ALA A 49 -10.99 8.34 -5.09
N MET A 50 -9.71 7.99 -5.08
CA MET A 50 -8.83 8.15 -3.93
C MET A 50 -8.72 9.61 -3.50
N TRP A 51 -8.59 10.55 -4.44
CA TRP A 51 -8.57 11.98 -4.12
C TRP A 51 -9.86 12.47 -3.46
N VAL A 52 -11.04 12.08 -3.97
CA VAL A 52 -12.36 12.46 -3.41
C VAL A 52 -12.61 11.80 -2.05
N THR A 53 -12.15 10.55 -1.87
CA THR A 53 -12.34 9.79 -0.65
C THR A 53 -11.35 10.17 0.43
N ARG A 54 -10.16 10.70 0.08
CA ARG A 54 -9.09 11.03 1.04
C ARG A 54 -9.53 11.86 2.26
N PRO A 55 -10.37 12.91 2.15
CA PRO A 55 -10.86 13.65 3.32
C PRO A 55 -11.88 12.87 4.17
N ARG A 56 -12.47 11.81 3.61
CA ARG A 56 -13.47 10.94 4.26
C ARG A 56 -12.86 9.72 4.93
N ILE A 57 -11.58 9.39 4.63
CA ILE A 57 -10.87 8.31 5.32
C ILE A 57 -10.78 8.71 6.80
N PRO A 58 -11.28 7.87 7.73
CA PRO A 58 -11.24 8.22 9.14
C PRO A 58 -9.82 8.51 9.60
N ARG A 59 -9.66 9.64 10.31
CA ARG A 59 -8.36 10.03 10.88
C ARG A 59 -8.05 9.12 12.06
N ALA A 60 -6.81 8.64 12.13
CA ALA A 60 -6.33 7.89 13.28
C ALA A 60 -6.15 8.77 14.51
N ALA A 61 -5.76 10.03 14.31
CA ALA A 61 -5.67 11.05 15.35
C ALA A 61 -6.03 12.43 14.76
N PRO A 62 -6.59 13.36 15.55
CA PRO A 62 -7.06 14.66 15.06
C PRO A 62 -5.96 15.51 14.39
N ASP A 63 -4.76 15.48 14.96
CA ASP A 63 -3.54 16.20 14.60
C ASP A 63 -2.71 15.47 13.53
N LEU A 64 -3.11 14.27 13.11
CA LEU A 64 -2.40 13.50 12.10
C LEU A 64 -3.00 13.70 10.70
N GLU A 65 -2.34 14.53 9.89
CA GLU A 65 -2.70 14.73 8.49
C GLU A 65 -2.34 13.53 7.60
N PRO A 66 -3.10 13.25 6.52
CA PRO A 66 -2.85 12.14 5.62
C PRO A 66 -1.43 12.10 5.01
N SER A 67 -0.78 13.27 4.89
CA SER A 67 0.59 13.38 4.37
C SER A 67 1.66 12.91 5.36
N HIS A 68 1.32 12.73 6.65
CA HIS A 68 2.25 12.25 7.66
C HIS A 68 2.39 10.72 7.69
N LEU A 69 1.41 9.99 7.13
CA LEU A 69 1.42 8.52 7.20
C LEU A 69 2.65 7.88 6.57
N PRO A 70 3.14 8.30 5.37
CA PRO A 70 4.36 7.72 4.82
C PRO A 70 5.56 7.84 5.76
N ILE A 71 5.66 8.96 6.50
CA ILE A 71 6.72 9.17 7.49
C ILE A 71 6.57 8.20 8.66
N ILE A 72 5.38 8.12 9.25
CA ILE A 72 5.11 7.22 10.38
C ILE A 72 5.39 5.76 10.00
N TYR A 73 4.91 5.30 8.84
CA TYR A 73 5.16 3.94 8.36
C TYR A 73 6.63 3.66 8.10
N ARG A 74 7.38 4.64 7.56
CA ARG A 74 8.80 4.47 7.29
C ARG A 74 9.63 4.41 8.58
N LEU A 75 9.36 5.30 9.53
CA LEU A 75 10.02 5.31 10.84
C LEU A 75 9.61 4.14 11.75
N ALA A 76 8.49 3.49 11.47
CA ALA A 76 8.09 2.26 12.15
C ALA A 76 8.99 1.06 11.81
N ALA A 77 9.66 1.08 10.65
CA ALA A 77 10.58 0.03 10.25
C ALA A 77 11.95 0.19 10.92
N GLU A 78 12.48 1.41 10.92
CA GLU A 78 13.79 1.74 11.50
C GLU A 78 13.93 3.25 11.72
N PRO A 79 14.79 3.68 12.67
CA PRO A 79 15.21 5.08 12.77
C PRO A 79 15.97 5.53 11.51
N LEU A 80 15.67 6.73 11.02
CA LEU A 80 16.26 7.24 9.77
C LEU A 80 16.75 8.67 9.90
N ARG A 81 17.81 9.00 9.16
CA ARG A 81 18.18 10.39 8.91
C ARG A 81 17.11 11.06 8.06
N LEU A 82 16.98 12.38 8.16
CA LEU A 82 16.00 13.14 7.37
C LEU A 82 16.20 12.96 5.86
N SER A 83 17.44 12.86 5.38
CA SER A 83 17.76 12.61 3.97
C SER A 83 17.19 11.29 3.48
N ASP A 84 17.39 10.23 4.26
CA ASP A 84 17.03 8.87 3.89
C ASP A 84 15.52 8.67 3.99
N LEU A 85 14.90 9.30 5.00
CA LEU A 85 13.46 9.41 5.11
C LEU A 85 12.85 10.11 3.89
N ALA A 86 13.39 11.29 3.51
CA ALA A 86 12.89 12.07 2.39
C ALA A 86 12.98 11.29 1.07
N ALA A 87 14.10 10.61 0.82
CA ALA A 87 14.30 9.74 -0.33
C ALA A 87 13.29 8.58 -0.32
N GLY A 88 13.15 7.86 0.80
CA GLY A 88 12.28 6.69 0.91
C GLY A 88 10.77 6.99 0.80
N ILE A 89 10.35 8.22 1.06
CA ILE A 89 8.95 8.67 0.86
C ILE A 89 8.77 9.49 -0.42
N HIS A 90 9.80 9.60 -1.25
CA HIS A 90 9.81 10.36 -2.51
C HIS A 90 9.37 11.81 -2.34
N SER A 91 9.88 12.48 -1.30
CA SER A 91 9.55 13.86 -0.95
C SER A 91 10.79 14.74 -0.99
N ALA A 92 10.63 15.99 -1.44
CA ALA A 92 11.70 16.97 -1.35
C ALA A 92 12.15 17.15 0.13
N PRO A 93 13.46 17.28 0.41
CA PRO A 93 13.97 17.40 1.78
C PRO A 93 13.31 18.52 2.58
N SER A 94 13.02 19.67 1.95
CA SER A 94 12.34 20.78 2.61
C SER A 94 10.90 20.46 3.00
N THR A 95 10.19 19.65 2.22
CA THR A 95 8.83 19.19 2.51
C THR A 95 8.84 18.16 3.64
N ALA A 96 9.71 17.15 3.54
CA ALA A 96 9.90 16.16 4.60
C ALA A 96 10.29 16.84 5.93
N SER A 97 11.18 17.82 5.89
CA SER A 97 11.61 18.58 7.07
C SER A 97 10.44 19.26 7.79
N ARG A 98 9.57 19.96 7.04
CA ARG A 98 8.37 20.61 7.60
C ARG A 98 7.41 19.61 8.23
N GLN A 99 7.14 18.50 7.55
CA GLN A 99 6.25 17.44 8.06
C GLN A 99 6.82 16.78 9.31
N VAL A 100 8.12 16.50 9.35
CA VAL A 100 8.81 15.96 10.52
C VAL A 100 8.78 16.94 11.67
N ALA A 101 8.98 18.24 11.44
CA ALA A 101 8.87 19.26 12.49
C ALA A 101 7.48 19.21 13.15
N THR A 102 6.41 19.17 12.36
CA THR A 102 5.03 19.02 12.88
C THR A 102 4.86 17.73 13.70
N LEU A 103 5.43 16.61 13.24
CA LEU A 103 5.36 15.34 13.97
C LEU A 103 6.16 15.32 15.27
N VAL A 104 7.27 16.06 15.31
CA VAL A 104 8.06 16.27 16.54
C VAL A 104 7.29 17.15 17.52
N ASP A 105 6.73 18.26 17.06
CA ASP A 105 5.94 19.18 17.88
C ASP A 105 4.68 18.50 18.46
N SER A 106 4.11 17.54 17.72
CA SER A 106 2.96 16.73 18.15
C SER A 106 3.35 15.53 19.04
N GLY A 107 4.65 15.34 19.28
CA GLY A 107 5.20 14.27 20.14
C GLY A 107 5.15 12.87 19.53
N TYR A 108 4.95 12.72 18.22
CA TYR A 108 4.93 11.42 17.54
C TYR A 108 6.32 10.95 17.10
N VAL A 109 7.23 11.88 16.86
CA VAL A 109 8.60 11.61 16.41
C VAL A 109 9.57 12.29 17.37
N ALA A 110 10.67 11.61 17.69
CA ALA A 110 11.80 12.20 18.40
C ALA A 110 13.01 12.35 17.48
N ARG A 111 13.90 13.28 17.84
CA ARG A 111 15.23 13.42 17.26
C ARG A 111 16.23 12.86 18.25
N THR A 112 17.01 11.88 17.83
CA THR A 112 18.06 11.27 18.64
C THR A 112 19.43 11.45 17.98
N PRO A 113 20.53 11.60 18.74
CA PRO A 113 21.87 11.60 18.18
C PRO A 113 22.15 10.30 17.43
N ASP A 114 22.73 10.40 16.24
CA ASP A 114 23.16 9.21 15.51
C ASP A 114 24.40 8.61 16.20
N PRO A 115 24.35 7.35 16.67
CA PRO A 115 25.49 6.69 17.33
C PRO A 115 26.73 6.55 16.44
N GLN A 116 26.56 6.55 15.13
CA GLN A 116 27.64 6.40 14.15
C GLN A 116 28.22 7.76 13.71
N ASP A 117 27.48 8.84 13.94
CA ASP A 117 27.86 10.21 13.57
C ASP A 117 27.22 11.21 14.53
N GLY A 118 27.94 11.59 15.58
CA GLY A 118 27.42 12.50 16.62
C GLY A 118 27.01 13.90 16.13
N ARG A 119 27.26 14.26 14.86
CA ARG A 119 26.76 15.49 14.24
C ARG A 119 25.42 15.30 13.54
N ALA A 120 25.06 14.07 13.20
CA ALA A 120 23.79 13.71 12.60
C ALA A 120 22.71 13.44 13.65
N GLN A 121 21.46 13.47 13.22
CA GLN A 121 20.29 13.14 14.02
C GLN A 121 19.49 12.06 13.29
N LEU A 122 19.05 11.07 14.04
CA LEU A 122 18.06 10.09 13.63
C LEU A 122 16.67 10.58 14.04
N LEU A 123 15.69 10.20 13.24
CA LEU A 123 14.27 10.36 13.51
C LEU A 123 13.74 8.99 13.88
N GLU A 124 12.98 8.92 14.97
CA GLU A 124 12.37 7.69 15.46
C GLU A 124 10.96 7.95 16.00
N LEU A 125 10.10 6.93 15.98
CA LEU A 125 8.80 7.04 16.62
C LEU A 125 8.97 7.04 18.14
N THR A 126 8.28 7.95 18.81
CA THR A 126 8.11 7.92 20.27
C THR A 126 7.14 6.80 20.67
N GLU A 127 6.96 6.55 21.97
CA GLU A 127 5.89 5.68 22.47
C GLU A 127 4.51 6.11 21.94
N ARG A 128 4.20 7.41 22.02
CA ARG A 128 2.98 8.00 21.42
C ARG A 128 2.94 7.79 19.90
N GLY A 129 4.08 7.86 19.22
CA GLY A 129 4.24 7.54 17.80
C GLY A 129 3.86 6.10 17.46
N GLN A 130 4.24 5.15 18.31
CA GLN A 130 3.86 3.74 18.16
C GLN A 130 2.38 3.50 18.45
N GLU A 131 1.82 4.16 19.46
CA GLU A 131 0.37 4.10 19.75
C GLU A 131 -0.47 4.62 18.58
N VAL A 132 -0.08 5.75 17.98
CA VAL A 132 -0.81 6.27 16.82
C VAL A 132 -0.64 5.37 15.60
N LEU A 133 0.51 4.72 15.41
CA LEU A 133 0.71 3.74 14.35
C LEU A 133 -0.28 2.57 14.47
N GLU A 134 -0.48 2.03 15.66
CA GLU A 134 -1.48 0.97 15.87
C GLU A 134 -2.90 1.46 15.59
N GLN A 135 -3.21 2.70 15.96
CA GLN A 135 -4.49 3.31 15.64
C GLN A 135 -4.69 3.48 14.13
N ILE A 136 -3.66 3.91 13.40
CA ILE A 136 -3.66 3.99 11.94
C ILE A 136 -3.91 2.61 11.33
N ARG A 137 -3.18 1.58 11.78
CA ARG A 137 -3.30 0.20 11.29
C ARG A 137 -4.72 -0.32 11.51
N ARG A 138 -5.28 -0.13 12.70
CA ARG A 138 -6.66 -0.53 13.02
C ARG A 138 -7.68 0.15 12.12
N THR A 139 -7.65 1.48 12.08
CA THR A 139 -8.58 2.30 11.30
C THR A 139 -8.55 1.94 9.82
N ARG A 140 -7.35 1.77 9.24
CA ARG A 140 -7.20 1.38 7.83
C ARG A 140 -7.65 -0.06 7.57
N ARG A 141 -7.38 -0.99 8.49
CA ARG A 141 -7.83 -2.38 8.36
C ARG A 141 -9.34 -2.47 8.34
N GLU A 142 -10.02 -1.78 9.26
CA GLU A 142 -11.48 -1.72 9.30
C GLU A 142 -12.05 -1.11 8.01
N TRP A 143 -11.52 0.03 7.58
CA TRP A 143 -11.94 0.69 6.34
C TRP A 143 -11.75 -0.19 5.09
N ILE A 144 -10.59 -0.86 4.95
CA ILE A 144 -10.35 -1.76 3.81
C ILE A 144 -11.30 -2.98 3.85
N ARG A 145 -11.57 -3.53 5.05
CA ARG A 145 -12.52 -4.64 5.19
C ARG A 145 -13.95 -4.25 4.80
N GLU A 146 -14.38 -3.03 5.14
CA GLU A 146 -15.68 -2.50 4.72
C GLU A 146 -15.73 -2.25 3.21
N LEU A 147 -14.67 -1.67 2.65
CA LEU A 147 -14.56 -1.40 1.21
C LEU A 147 -14.61 -2.70 0.37
N LEU A 148 -14.06 -3.78 0.91
CA LEU A 148 -13.96 -5.09 0.26
C LEU A 148 -14.95 -6.11 0.84
N ALA A 149 -16.05 -5.66 1.47
CA ALA A 149 -16.97 -6.54 2.19
C ALA A 149 -17.59 -7.65 1.29
N ASP A 150 -17.75 -7.37 0.00
CA ASP A 150 -18.30 -8.30 -0.99
C ASP A 150 -17.22 -9.10 -1.76
N TRP A 151 -15.95 -8.95 -1.40
CA TRP A 151 -14.83 -9.63 -2.07
C TRP A 151 -14.46 -10.93 -1.37
N SER A 152 -13.94 -11.90 -2.14
CA SER A 152 -13.28 -13.07 -1.57
C SER A 152 -11.87 -12.73 -1.06
N GLU A 153 -11.34 -13.55 -0.16
CA GLU A 153 -9.95 -13.42 0.32
C GLU A 153 -8.94 -13.55 -0.84
N ASP A 154 -9.18 -14.49 -1.76
CA ASP A 154 -8.31 -14.72 -2.92
C ASP A 154 -8.27 -13.50 -3.86
N ASP A 155 -9.42 -12.86 -4.11
CA ASP A 155 -9.49 -11.63 -4.92
C ASP A 155 -8.71 -10.48 -4.27
N ALA A 156 -8.85 -10.32 -2.94
CA ALA A 156 -8.14 -9.30 -2.19
C ALA A 156 -6.61 -9.52 -2.20
N GLN A 157 -6.17 -10.77 -2.06
CA GLN A 157 -4.76 -11.15 -2.14
C GLN A 157 -4.17 -10.93 -3.54
N ASN A 158 -4.92 -11.31 -4.58
CA ASN A 158 -4.53 -11.09 -5.97
C ASN A 158 -4.42 -9.60 -6.30
N LEU A 159 -5.37 -8.78 -5.83
CA LEU A 159 -5.31 -7.34 -5.97
C LEU A 159 -4.07 -6.78 -5.27
N HIS A 160 -3.80 -7.18 -4.02
CA HIS A 160 -2.63 -6.72 -3.27
C HIS A 160 -1.33 -7.03 -4.02
N ALA A 161 -1.12 -8.28 -4.44
CA ALA A 161 0.09 -8.68 -5.16
C ALA A 161 0.27 -7.91 -6.48
N THR A 162 -0.81 -7.76 -7.25
CA THR A 162 -0.79 -7.03 -8.52
C THR A 162 -0.53 -5.54 -8.32
N LEU A 163 -1.16 -4.93 -7.31
CA LEU A 163 -1.00 -3.51 -7.00
C LEU A 163 0.41 -3.19 -6.50
N VAL A 164 1.01 -4.06 -5.68
CA VAL A 164 2.42 -3.93 -5.24
C VAL A 164 3.35 -3.96 -6.46
N ARG A 165 3.18 -4.94 -7.35
CA ARG A 165 3.98 -5.05 -8.58
C ARG A 165 3.79 -3.85 -9.50
N PHE A 166 2.55 -3.39 -9.69
CA PHE A 166 2.24 -2.20 -10.49
C PHE A 166 2.86 -0.93 -9.90
N THR A 167 2.77 -0.76 -8.57
CA THR A 167 3.38 0.38 -7.87
C THR A 167 4.90 0.36 -8.02
N GLY A 168 5.54 -0.81 -7.94
CA GLY A 168 6.97 -0.98 -8.25
C GLY A 168 7.31 -0.50 -9.66
N ALA A 169 6.58 -0.97 -10.67
CA ALA A 169 6.80 -0.55 -12.06
C ALA A 169 6.59 0.97 -12.28
N VAL A 170 5.67 1.60 -11.55
CA VAL A 170 5.50 3.06 -11.58
C VAL A 170 6.70 3.78 -10.96
N MET A 171 7.19 3.31 -9.80
CA MET A 171 8.36 3.92 -9.13
C MET A 171 9.64 3.77 -9.94
N ASP A 172 9.81 2.65 -10.65
CA ASP A 172 10.97 2.37 -11.49
C ASP A 172 10.92 3.14 -12.83
N SER A 173 9.78 3.72 -13.19
CA SER A 173 9.61 4.42 -14.46
C SER A 173 10.37 5.75 -14.51
N GLU A 174 10.90 6.08 -15.69
CA GLU A 174 11.59 7.36 -15.92
C GLU A 174 10.70 8.57 -15.60
N PHE A 175 9.38 8.44 -15.81
CA PHE A 175 8.37 9.47 -15.50
C PHE A 175 8.37 9.87 -14.02
N PHE A 176 8.57 8.90 -13.12
CA PHE A 176 8.61 9.14 -11.68
C PHE A 176 9.95 9.74 -11.24
N GLN A 177 11.06 9.27 -11.82
CA GLN A 177 12.41 9.74 -11.50
C GLN A 177 12.67 11.19 -11.94
N HIS A 178 12.05 11.67 -13.03
CA HIS A 178 12.22 13.04 -13.52
C HIS A 178 11.43 14.09 -12.73
N HIS A 179 10.30 13.71 -12.09
CA HIS A 179 9.49 14.65 -11.29
C HIS A 179 10.05 14.93 -9.90
N THR A 180 10.83 14.01 -9.32
CA THR A 180 11.45 14.21 -8.00
C THR A 180 12.72 15.06 -8.06
N SER A 181 13.33 15.25 -9.25
CA SER A 181 14.56 16.02 -9.47
C SER A 181 14.34 17.48 -9.91
N SER A 182 13.11 17.91 -10.20
CA SER A 182 12.85 19.29 -10.64
C SER A 182 12.60 20.22 -9.46
N GLU A 183 13.68 20.84 -8.96
CA GLU A 183 13.59 22.18 -8.41
C GLU A 183 12.98 23.11 -9.48
N ARG A 184 12.07 24.00 -9.05
CA ARG A 184 11.42 24.98 -9.94
C ARG A 184 12.46 25.96 -10.49
N PRO A 185 12.52 26.23 -11.80
CA PRO A 185 13.07 27.48 -12.29
C PRO A 185 12.10 28.61 -11.92
N THR A 186 12.69 29.69 -11.41
CA THR A 186 12.06 30.98 -11.06
C THR A 186 11.38 31.66 -12.23
#